data_AF-A0A437MC45-F1
#
_entry.id   AF-A0A437MC45-F1
#
_cell.length_a   1.000
_cell.length_b   1.000
_cell.length_c   1.000
_cell.angle_alpha   90.00
_cell.angle_beta   90.00
_cell.angle_gamma   90.00
#
_symmetry.space_group_name_H-M   'P 1'
#
loop_
_entity.id
_entity.type
_entity.pdbx_description
1 polymer ?
#
loop_
_entity_poly.entity_id
_entity_poly.type
_entity_poly.pdbx_seq_one_letter_code
_entity_poly.pdbx_strand_id
1 'polypeptide(L)'
;MLLAACSGGKDGQVSDASPLDCRLPGKATFERLCQVDRMATPDGTVLTVRRPDGGFQRLLIVKDGRGVIAADGAIPVTVKPVGGEAIDVTTSDGTTWQLPARVTK
;
A
#
# COMPACT_ATOMS: atom_id res chain seq x y z
N MET A 1 7.63 -14.20 36.66
CA MET A 1 7.91 -13.49 35.39
C MET A 1 6.68 -13.59 34.51
N LEU A 2 5.89 -12.52 34.41
CA LEU A 2 4.77 -12.44 33.47
C LEU A 2 5.23 -11.57 32.29
N LEU A 3 5.39 -12.18 31.11
CA LEU A 3 5.58 -11.42 29.88
C LEU A 3 4.19 -10.97 29.40
N ALA A 4 3.90 -9.69 29.58
CA ALA A 4 2.78 -9.04 28.90
C ALA A 4 3.08 -9.05 27.39
N ALA A 5 2.47 -9.98 26.67
CA ALA A 5 2.35 -9.88 25.23
C ALA A 5 1.46 -8.67 24.94
N CYS A 6 2.06 -7.55 24.58
CA CYS A 6 1.36 -6.48 23.87
C CYS A 6 0.89 -7.07 22.53
N SER A 7 -0.31 -7.65 22.57
CA SER A 7 -1.10 -7.91 21.37
C SER A 7 -1.16 -6.61 20.58
N GLY A 8 -0.66 -6.68 19.35
CA GLY A 8 -0.41 -5.55 18.47
C GLY A 8 -1.56 -4.55 18.45
N GLY A 9 -1.17 -3.27 18.42
CA GLY A 9 -2.03 -2.10 18.49
C GLY A 9 -3.41 -2.33 17.86
N LYS A 10 -4.40 -2.41 18.73
CA LYS A 10 -5.76 -2.00 18.41
C LYS A 10 -5.79 -0.47 18.51
N ASP A 11 -5.07 0.22 17.65
CA ASP A 11 -5.42 1.60 17.37
C ASP A 11 -6.63 1.54 16.46
N GLY A 12 -7.77 1.91 17.02
CA GLY A 12 -9.06 2.01 16.35
C GLY A 12 -9.03 3.06 15.25
N GLN A 13 -8.33 2.78 14.16
CA GLN A 13 -8.63 3.32 12.87
C GLN A 13 -9.63 2.34 12.26
N VAL A 14 -10.88 2.79 12.10
CA VAL A 14 -11.75 2.20 11.08
C VAL A 14 -10.95 2.30 9.78
N SER A 15 -10.25 1.23 9.42
CA SER A 15 -9.59 1.16 8.14
C SER A 15 -10.72 1.21 7.13
N ASP A 16 -10.80 2.30 6.35
CA ASP A 16 -11.60 2.39 5.13
C ASP A 16 -10.91 1.53 4.04
N ALA A 17 -10.61 0.28 4.42
CA ALA A 17 -9.93 -0.71 3.62
C ALA A 17 -10.80 -0.93 2.39
N SER A 18 -10.31 -0.41 1.28
CA SER A 18 -11.01 -0.44 0.01
C SER A 18 -10.39 -1.54 -0.86
N PRO A 19 -11.19 -2.28 -1.63
CA PRO A 19 -10.65 -3.27 -2.55
C PRO A 19 -9.84 -2.58 -3.66
N LEU A 20 -8.70 -3.18 -3.99
CA LEU A 20 -7.72 -2.67 -4.93
C LEU A 20 -7.34 -3.75 -5.95
N ASP A 21 -7.12 -3.33 -7.20
CA ASP A 21 -6.54 -4.19 -8.23
C ASP A 21 -5.08 -4.50 -7.91
N CYS A 22 -4.75 -5.79 -7.92
CA CYS A 22 -3.39 -6.25 -7.79
C CYS A 22 -3.15 -7.53 -8.58
N ARG A 23 -1.90 -7.75 -8.97
CA ARG A 23 -1.41 -8.97 -9.58
C ARG A 23 -0.48 -9.65 -8.61
N LEU A 24 -0.89 -10.82 -8.12
CA LEU A 24 -0.09 -11.63 -7.19
C LEU A 24 1.11 -12.26 -7.93
N PRO A 25 2.15 -12.69 -7.20
CA PRO A 25 3.31 -13.36 -7.80
C PRO A 25 2.87 -14.57 -8.64
N GLY A 26 3.37 -14.64 -9.88
CA GLY A 26 3.03 -15.72 -10.82
C GLY A 26 1.63 -15.63 -11.46
N LYS A 27 0.83 -14.60 -11.17
CA LYS A 27 -0.42 -14.33 -11.88
C LYS A 27 -0.17 -13.43 -13.10
N ALA A 28 -0.91 -13.66 -14.17
CA ALA A 28 -0.80 -12.87 -15.40
C ALA A 28 -1.69 -11.61 -15.36
N THR A 29 -2.81 -11.67 -14.64
CA THR A 29 -3.87 -10.65 -14.65
C THR A 29 -3.96 -9.92 -13.31
N PHE A 30 -4.43 -8.68 -13.36
CA PHE A 30 -4.87 -7.97 -12.18
C PHE A 30 -6.24 -8.49 -11.73
N GLU A 31 -6.40 -8.62 -10.42
CA GLU A 31 -7.64 -9.03 -9.79
C GLU A 31 -7.92 -8.10 -8.60
N ARG A 32 -9.20 -7.77 -8.39
CA ARG A 32 -9.64 -6.89 -7.28
C ARG A 32 -9.75 -7.67 -5.97
N LEU A 33 -8.61 -8.13 -5.46
CA LEU A 33 -8.49 -9.02 -4.30
C LEU A 33 -7.71 -8.38 -3.14
N CYS A 34 -6.86 -7.40 -3.43
CA CYS A 34 -6.06 -6.73 -2.43
C CYS A 34 -6.89 -5.67 -1.71
N GLN A 35 -6.45 -5.29 -0.52
CA GLN A 35 -7.06 -4.22 0.26
C GLN A 35 -6.06 -3.07 0.38
N VAL A 36 -6.55 -1.84 0.36
CA VAL A 36 -5.75 -0.65 0.66
C VAL A 36 -6.42 0.17 1.74
N ASP A 37 -5.65 0.47 2.78
CA ASP A 37 -6.03 1.42 3.82
C ASP A 37 -5.24 2.71 3.64
N ARG A 38 -5.86 3.86 3.92
CA ARG A 38 -5.29 5.19 3.67
C ARG A 38 -5.30 6.03 4.92
N MET A 39 -4.13 6.58 5.27
CA MET A 39 -3.99 7.48 6.41
C MET A 39 -3.32 8.79 5.97
N ALA A 40 -4.01 9.91 6.14
CA ALA A 40 -3.43 11.22 5.91
C ALA A 40 -2.44 11.57 7.02
N THR A 41 -1.26 12.06 6.63
CA THR A 41 -0.20 12.53 7.53
C THR A 41 0.24 13.95 7.14
N PRO A 42 1.05 14.65 7.95
CA PRO A 42 1.65 15.92 7.54
C PRO A 42 2.45 15.78 6.24
N ASP A 43 3.25 14.72 6.11
CA ASP A 43 4.17 14.46 5.00
C ASP A 43 3.49 13.97 3.71
N GLY A 44 2.29 13.40 3.81
CA GLY A 44 1.66 12.74 2.68
C GLY A 44 0.41 11.95 3.03
N THR A 45 0.16 10.91 2.24
CA THR A 45 -0.82 9.87 2.55
C THR A 45 -0.12 8.53 2.58
N VAL A 46 -0.13 7.91 3.76
CA VAL A 46 0.37 6.56 3.95
C VAL A 46 -0.69 5.59 3.43
N LEU A 47 -0.29 4.71 2.54
CA LEU A 47 -1.08 3.60 2.06
C LEU A 47 -0.57 2.31 2.70
N THR A 48 -1.47 1.55 3.31
CA THR A 48 -1.19 0.19 3.75
C THR A 48 -1.90 -0.76 2.79
N VAL A 49 -1.15 -1.37 1.87
CA VAL A 49 -1.68 -2.37 0.93
C VAL A 49 -1.53 -3.77 1.54
N ARG A 50 -2.59 -4.59 1.46
CA ARG A 50 -2.66 -5.93 2.02
C ARG A 50 -3.09 -6.93 0.96
N ARG A 51 -2.37 -8.05 0.89
CA ARG A 51 -2.69 -9.20 0.06
C ARG A 51 -3.57 -10.19 0.82
N PRO A 52 -4.32 -11.05 0.11
CA PRO A 52 -5.10 -12.12 0.74
C PRO A 52 -4.25 -13.18 1.47
N ASP A 53 -2.96 -13.27 1.16
CA ASP A 53 -2.02 -14.18 1.86
C ASP A 53 -1.51 -13.63 3.20
N GLY A 54 -1.93 -12.42 3.60
CA GLY A 54 -1.52 -11.76 4.82
C GLY A 54 -0.28 -10.86 4.69
N GLY A 55 0.40 -10.87 3.53
CA GLY A 55 1.48 -9.93 3.24
C GLY A 55 0.97 -8.51 3.13
N PHE A 56 1.73 -7.53 3.63
CA PHE A 56 1.39 -6.12 3.54
C PHE A 56 2.60 -5.25 3.26
N GLN A 57 2.36 -4.09 2.67
CA GLN A 57 3.39 -3.10 2.39
C GLN A 57 2.87 -1.70 2.72
N ARG A 58 3.75 -0.85 3.26
CA ARG A 58 3.46 0.56 3.54
C ARG A 58 4.14 1.47 2.52
N LEU A 59 3.34 2.31 1.88
CA LEU A 59 3.76 3.25 0.83
C LEU A 59 3.36 4.66 1.26
N LEU A 60 4.09 5.67 0.82
CA LEU A 60 3.79 7.08 1.09
C LEU A 60 3.59 7.81 -0.24
N ILE A 61 2.38 8.33 -0.46
CA ILE A 61 2.13 9.33 -1.50
C ILE A 61 2.54 10.68 -0.93
N VAL A 62 3.61 11.30 -1.44
CA VAL A 62 4.02 12.63 -0.98
C VAL A 62 3.17 13.73 -1.61
N LYS A 63 2.81 14.74 -0.81
CA LYS A 63 1.93 15.85 -1.25
C LYS A 63 2.58 16.83 -2.22
N ASP A 64 3.90 16.88 -2.25
CA ASP A 64 4.68 17.82 -3.07
C ASP A 64 4.71 17.49 -4.57
N GLY A 65 4.02 16.42 -4.98
CA GLY A 65 3.96 16.02 -6.39
C GLY A 65 5.20 15.30 -6.91
N ARG A 66 6.16 14.94 -6.05
CA ARG A 66 7.32 14.10 -6.41
C ARG A 66 6.94 12.63 -6.67
N GLY A 67 5.73 12.20 -6.25
CA GLY A 67 5.17 10.88 -6.58
C GLY A 67 4.92 9.99 -5.36
N VAL A 68 5.11 8.68 -5.53
CA VAL A 68 4.92 7.68 -4.48
C VAL A 68 6.27 7.09 -4.11
N ILE A 69 6.60 7.14 -2.82
CA ILE A 69 7.84 6.63 -2.24
C ILE A 69 7.53 5.57 -1.18
N ALA A 70 8.49 4.71 -0.85
CA ALA A 70 8.34 3.81 0.30
C ALA A 70 8.33 4.63 1.60
N ALA A 71 7.36 4.40 2.49
CA ALA A 71 7.15 5.22 3.69
C ALA A 71 8.21 5.00 4.78
N ASP A 72 8.77 3.79 4.86
CA ASP A 72 9.53 3.34 6.05
C ASP A 72 11.00 2.98 5.75
N GLY A 73 11.54 3.38 4.59
CA GLY A 73 12.78 2.78 4.08
C GLY A 73 12.66 1.27 3.82
N ALA A 74 11.44 0.74 3.83
CA ALA A 74 11.11 -0.66 3.69
C ALA A 74 11.05 -1.04 2.20
N ILE A 75 11.71 -2.17 1.88
CA ILE A 75 11.76 -2.92 0.61
C ILE A 75 11.69 -2.05 -0.66
N PRO A 76 12.74 -2.02 -1.51
CA PRO A 76 12.70 -1.26 -2.76
C PRO A 76 11.49 -1.68 -3.59
N VAL A 77 10.63 -0.72 -3.91
CA VAL A 77 9.49 -0.90 -4.81
C VAL A 77 9.78 -0.20 -6.12
N THR A 78 9.43 -0.85 -7.22
CA THR A 78 9.48 -0.22 -8.55
C THR A 78 8.15 0.44 -8.82
N VAL A 79 8.16 1.76 -9.01
CA VAL A 79 6.96 2.53 -9.35
C VAL A 79 6.99 2.86 -10.83
N LYS A 80 5.94 2.49 -11.56
CA LYS A 80 5.76 2.77 -12.98
C LYS A 80 4.45 3.52 -13.20
N PRO A 81 4.46 4.73 -13.78
CA PRO A 81 3.23 5.40 -14.19
C PRO A 81 2.49 4.56 -15.24
N VAL A 82 1.20 4.33 -15.01
CA VAL A 82 0.29 3.75 -15.99
C VAL A 82 -0.77 4.82 -16.23
N GLY A 83 -0.84 5.36 -17.45
CA GLY A 83 -1.56 6.61 -17.75
C GLY A 83 -2.99 6.69 -17.17
N GLY A 84 -3.49 7.91 -16.98
CA GLY A 84 -4.79 8.12 -16.34
C GLY A 84 -4.73 8.11 -14.81
N GLU A 85 -3.76 8.86 -14.26
CA GLU A 85 -3.60 9.07 -12.80
C GLU A 85 -3.41 7.80 -11.97
N ALA A 86 -2.90 6.72 -12.57
CA ALA A 86 -2.56 5.49 -11.86
C ALA A 86 -1.06 5.20 -11.93
N ILE A 87 -0.59 4.38 -11.00
CA ILE A 87 0.77 3.86 -10.93
C ILE A 87 0.72 2.37 -10.63
N ASP A 88 1.60 1.62 -11.28
CA ASP A 88 1.93 0.27 -10.88
C ASP A 88 3.07 0.33 -9.87
N VAL A 89 2.84 -0.23 -8.69
CA VAL A 89 3.88 -0.42 -7.68
C VAL A 89 4.20 -1.90 -7.61
N THR A 90 5.42 -2.28 -7.94
CA THR A 90 5.88 -3.67 -7.92
C THR A 90 6.86 -3.88 -6.77
N THR A 91 6.58 -4.83 -5.89
CA THR A 91 7.53 -5.29 -4.87
C THR A 91 8.53 -6.29 -5.44
N SER A 92 9.64 -6.46 -4.73
CA SER A 92 10.67 -7.47 -5.03
C SER A 92 10.14 -8.90 -5.08
N ASP A 93 9.04 -9.21 -4.40
CA ASP A 93 8.40 -10.52 -4.43
C ASP A 93 7.55 -10.78 -5.68
N GLY A 94 7.45 -9.80 -6.59
CA GLY A 94 6.71 -9.89 -7.85
C GLY A 94 5.23 -9.52 -7.76
N THR A 95 4.74 -9.04 -6.61
CA THR A 95 3.40 -8.47 -6.50
C THR A 95 3.37 -7.10 -7.17
N THR A 96 2.37 -6.85 -8.02
CA THR A 96 2.12 -5.51 -8.59
C THR A 96 0.77 -4.97 -8.07
N TRP A 97 0.74 -3.80 -7.45
CA TRP A 97 -0.49 -3.08 -7.09
C TRP A 97 -0.73 -1.92 -8.04
N GLN A 98 -1.97 -1.73 -8.47
CA GLN A 98 -2.35 -0.55 -9.25
C GLN A 98 -2.97 0.49 -8.33
N LEU A 99 -2.21 1.53 -8.01
CA LEU A 99 -2.59 2.57 -7.07
C LEU A 99 -2.92 3.87 -7.81
N PRO A 100 -3.79 4.73 -7.28
CA PRO A 100 -3.93 6.06 -7.81
C PRO A 100 -2.65 6.87 -7.52
N ALA A 101 -2.15 7.58 -8.54
CA ALA A 101 -1.00 8.47 -8.47
C ALA A 101 -1.24 9.66 -7.53
N ARG A 102 -2.51 9.99 -7.26
CA ARG A 102 -2.95 11.03 -6.34
C ARG A 102 -4.15 10.56 -5.54
N VAL A 103 -4.22 10.97 -4.28
CA VAL A 103 -5.45 10.89 -3.49
C VAL A 103 -6.21 12.19 -3.69
N THR A 104 -7.24 12.16 -4.53
CA THR A 104 -8.23 13.24 -4.59
C THR A 104 -9.11 13.16 -3.34
N LYS A 105 -9.31 14.32 -2.72
CA LYS A 105 -10.11 14.52 -1.50
C LYS A 105 -11.59 14.26 -1.75
#